data_AF-A0A8C0H2K2-F1
#
_entry.id   AF-A0A8C0H2K2-F1
#
_cell.length_a   1.000
_cell.length_b   1.000
_cell.length_c   1.000
_cell.angle_alpha   90.00
_cell.angle_beta   90.00
_cell.angle_gamma   90.00
#
_symmetry.space_group_name_H-M   'P 1'
#
loop_
_entity.id
_entity.type
_entity.pdbx_description
1 polymer ?
#
loop_
_entity_poly.entity_id
_entity_poly.type
_entity_poly.pdbx_seq_one_letter_code
_entity_poly.pdbx_strand_id
1 'polypeptide(L)'
;MLTGILLANGTLPAAILTSLFTDNIVKEGIAASFAVKLFKSWMAEKDANSVTSCLRKASLDKRLLELFPANRQNVEHFAKYFTDAGLKELSDFLRVQQSLGTRKELQKELQERLSQECPIKEVVLYVKEEMKRNDLPEPAVIGLLEEAILKWYKEAHLAKGKSVFLDQMKKFVEWLQNAEEESESEGEENEDGSTKHNL
;
A
#
# COMPACT_ATOMS: atom_id res chain seq x y z
N MET A 1 18.24 31.14 9.77
CA MET A 1 17.72 31.15 11.16
C MET A 1 18.63 30.27 11.99
N LEU A 2 19.14 30.76 13.13
CA LEU A 2 20.13 30.03 13.93
C LEU A 2 19.64 28.62 14.33
N THR A 3 18.36 28.50 14.71
CA THR A 3 17.74 27.21 15.06
C THR A 3 17.85 26.17 13.94
N GLY A 4 17.73 26.56 12.67
CA GLY A 4 17.85 25.64 11.54
C GLY A 4 19.27 25.11 11.38
N ILE A 5 20.28 25.96 11.58
CA ILE A 5 21.71 25.58 11.53
C ILE A 5 22.06 24.66 12.69
N LEU A 6 21.59 24.98 13.91
CA LEU A 6 21.84 24.16 15.09
C LEU A 6 21.18 22.77 15.01
N LEU A 7 19.99 22.69 14.42
CA LEU A 7 19.34 21.41 14.13
C LEU A 7 20.07 20.63 13.02
N ALA A 8 20.50 21.31 11.96
CA ALA A 8 21.26 20.70 10.87
C ALA A 8 22.55 20.03 11.39
N ASN A 9 23.26 20.72 12.27
CA ASN A 9 24.51 20.23 12.87
C ASN A 9 24.30 19.27 14.05
N GLY A 10 23.05 18.97 14.41
CA GLY A 10 22.72 18.03 15.49
C GLY A 10 23.00 18.57 16.89
N THR A 11 23.29 19.86 17.03
CA THR A 11 23.47 20.55 18.31
C THR A 11 22.15 20.65 19.08
N LEU A 12 21.03 20.79 18.35
CA LEU A 12 19.68 20.73 18.91
C LEU A 12 18.96 19.44 18.50
N PRO A 13 18.21 18.80 19.41
CA PRO A 13 17.37 17.67 19.05
C PRO A 13 16.13 18.14 18.30
N ALA A 14 15.70 17.40 17.27
CA ALA A 14 14.51 17.71 16.49
C ALA A 14 13.20 17.70 17.31
N ALA A 15 13.21 17.13 18.52
CA ALA A 15 12.09 17.16 19.46
C ALA A 15 11.64 18.59 19.82
N ILE A 16 12.51 19.60 19.72
CA ILE A 16 12.11 21.01 19.96
C ILE A 16 11.04 21.50 18.98
N LEU A 17 10.94 20.88 17.80
CA LEU A 17 9.96 21.20 16.78
C LEU A 17 8.54 20.78 17.17
N THR A 18 8.37 19.96 18.22
CA THR A 18 7.04 19.63 18.75
C THR A 18 6.24 20.86 19.15
N SER A 19 6.94 21.91 19.60
CA SER A 19 6.33 23.20 19.95
C SER A 19 5.59 23.84 18.78
N LEU A 20 6.00 23.60 17.53
CA LEU A 20 5.39 24.15 16.30
C LEU A 20 3.95 23.68 16.08
N PHE A 21 3.53 22.58 16.71
CA PHE A 21 2.20 22.00 16.53
C PHE A 21 1.22 22.41 17.63
N THR A 22 1.50 23.51 18.34
CA THR A 22 0.62 24.04 19.39
C THR A 22 -0.52 24.85 18.78
N ASP A 23 -1.76 24.59 19.19
CA ASP A 23 -2.98 25.18 18.57
C ASP A 23 -2.93 26.70 18.38
N ASN A 24 -2.45 27.46 19.38
CA ASN A 24 -2.44 28.92 19.31
C ASN A 24 -1.54 29.42 18.17
N ILE A 25 -0.30 28.94 18.11
CA ILE A 25 0.67 29.38 17.08
C ILE A 25 0.32 28.85 15.69
N VAL A 26 -0.40 27.71 15.62
CA VAL A 26 -0.89 27.16 14.35
C VAL A 26 -2.05 28.02 13.83
N LYS A 27 -3.00 28.38 14.68
CA LYS A 27 -4.13 29.28 14.34
C LYS A 27 -3.65 30.67 13.91
N GLU A 28 -2.61 31.18 14.54
CA GLU A 28 -2.00 32.47 14.20
C GLU A 28 -1.11 32.42 12.94
N GLY A 29 -0.88 31.24 12.34
CA GLY A 29 -0.02 31.08 11.16
C GLY A 29 1.49 31.25 11.46
N ILE A 30 1.85 31.36 12.74
CA ILE A 30 3.23 31.49 13.19
C ILE A 30 3.97 30.18 12.95
N ALA A 31 3.33 29.04 13.21
CA ALA A 31 3.92 27.71 13.00
C ALA A 31 4.44 27.53 11.56
N ALA A 32 3.57 27.73 10.56
CA ALA A 32 3.92 27.58 9.15
C ALA A 32 4.96 28.61 8.69
N SER A 33 4.84 29.88 9.10
CA SER A 33 5.80 30.93 8.71
C SER A 33 7.18 30.75 9.33
N PHE A 34 7.24 30.28 10.58
CA PHE A 34 8.48 29.89 11.24
C PHE A 34 9.10 28.66 10.57
N ALA A 35 8.31 27.62 10.31
CA ALA A 35 8.77 26.38 9.68
C ALA A 35 9.45 26.64 8.33
N VAL A 36 8.90 27.55 7.51
CA VAL A 36 9.53 27.96 6.25
C VAL A 36 10.94 28.54 6.49
N LYS A 37 11.09 29.49 7.41
CA LYS A 37 12.39 30.12 7.70
C LYS A 37 13.40 29.10 8.25
N LEU A 38 12.92 28.22 9.12
CA LEU A 38 13.70 27.15 9.72
C LEU A 38 14.23 26.19 8.65
N PHE A 39 13.34 25.58 7.88
CA PHE A 39 13.70 24.56 6.89
C PHE A 39 14.54 25.15 5.76
N LYS A 40 14.28 26.39 5.32
CA LYS A 40 15.19 27.09 4.39
C LYS A 40 16.62 27.15 4.90
N SER A 41 16.81 27.58 6.15
CA SER A 41 18.15 27.67 6.71
C SER A 41 18.80 26.32 6.97
N TRP A 42 18.02 25.30 7.32
CA TRP A 42 18.53 23.95 7.47
C TRP A 42 18.99 23.39 6.12
N MET A 43 18.15 23.50 5.08
CA MET A 43 18.47 23.01 3.74
C MET A 43 19.65 23.76 3.11
N ALA A 44 19.84 25.04 3.44
CA ALA A 44 21.01 25.81 3.00
C ALA A 44 22.32 25.37 3.69
N GLU A 45 22.23 24.89 4.94
CA GLU A 45 23.38 24.39 5.69
C GLU A 45 23.76 22.95 5.28
N LYS A 46 22.76 22.13 4.95
CA LYS A 46 22.95 20.74 4.52
C LYS A 46 22.14 20.44 3.26
N ASP A 47 21.02 19.74 3.42
CA ASP A 47 20.17 19.29 2.32
C ASP A 47 18.80 18.83 2.84
N ALA A 48 17.86 18.57 1.92
CA ALA A 48 16.51 18.09 2.23
C ALA A 48 16.48 16.69 2.89
N ASN A 49 17.41 15.80 2.56
CA ASN A 49 17.46 14.46 3.14
C ASN A 49 17.81 14.52 4.63
N SER A 50 18.67 15.47 5.03
CA SER A 50 19.00 15.71 6.43
C SER A 50 17.75 16.14 7.24
N VAL A 51 16.92 17.02 6.67
CA VAL A 51 15.65 17.46 7.28
C VAL A 51 14.69 16.28 7.43
N THR A 52 14.40 15.57 6.33
CA THR A 52 13.42 14.47 6.34
C THR A 52 13.87 13.29 7.19
N SER A 53 15.17 13.00 7.26
CA SER A 53 15.74 11.98 8.16
C SER A 53 15.57 12.37 9.63
N CYS A 54 15.87 13.61 10.00
CA CYS A 54 15.68 14.09 11.38
C CYS A 54 14.21 14.13 11.78
N LEU A 55 13.31 14.56 10.88
CA LEU A 55 11.87 14.54 11.14
C LEU A 55 11.36 13.11 11.39
N ARG A 56 11.78 12.14 10.58
CA ARG A 56 11.45 10.71 10.79
C ARG A 56 11.97 10.18 12.12
N LYS A 57 13.23 10.48 12.47
CA LYS A 57 13.81 10.07 13.76
C LYS A 57 13.05 10.63 14.95
N ALA A 58 12.51 11.84 14.83
CA ALA A 58 11.70 12.48 15.85
C ALA A 58 10.20 12.13 15.77
N SER A 59 9.79 11.25 14.85
CA SER A 59 8.37 10.92 14.58
C SER A 59 7.49 12.14 14.26
N LEU A 60 8.08 13.16 13.60
CA LEU A 60 7.40 14.39 13.21
C LEU A 60 7.02 14.43 11.72
N ASP A 61 7.50 13.47 10.93
CA ASP A 61 7.26 13.38 9.49
C ASP A 61 5.76 13.29 9.16
N LYS A 62 4.99 12.56 9.98
CA LYS A 62 3.54 12.42 9.81
C LYS A 62 2.72 13.62 10.27
N ARG A 63 3.33 14.55 11.01
CA ARG A 63 2.66 15.69 11.64
C ARG A 63 2.78 16.98 10.84
N LEU A 64 3.46 16.95 9.69
CA LEU A 64 3.75 18.15 8.90
C LEU A 64 2.49 18.92 8.47
N LEU A 65 1.36 18.25 8.27
CA LEU A 65 0.08 18.91 7.99
C LEU A 65 -0.43 19.72 9.20
N GLU A 66 -0.09 19.32 10.43
CA GLU A 66 -0.48 20.01 11.67
C GLU A 66 0.18 21.39 11.83
N LEU A 67 1.11 21.77 10.94
CA LEU A 67 1.61 23.15 10.86
C LEU A 67 0.53 24.15 10.44
N PHE A 68 -0.57 23.65 9.88
CA PHE A 68 -1.71 24.45 9.45
C PHE A 68 -2.94 24.19 10.33
N PRO A 69 -3.86 25.18 10.44
CA PRO A 69 -5.12 24.98 11.15
C PRO A 69 -5.95 23.85 10.53
N ALA A 70 -6.79 23.18 11.32
CA ALA A 70 -7.55 21.99 10.93
C ALA A 70 -8.33 22.12 9.60
N ASN A 71 -8.83 23.32 9.29
CA ASN A 71 -9.54 23.59 8.03
C ASN A 71 -8.64 23.64 6.77
N ARG A 72 -7.31 23.53 6.92
CA ARG A 72 -6.31 23.61 5.84
C ARG A 72 -5.26 22.49 5.90
N GLN A 73 -5.49 21.45 6.70
CA GLN A 73 -4.59 20.30 6.83
C GLN A 73 -4.77 19.33 5.66
N ASN A 74 -4.36 19.76 4.46
CA ASN A 74 -4.34 18.92 3.26
C ASN A 74 -3.03 19.09 2.49
N VAL A 75 -2.71 18.08 1.69
CA VAL A 75 -1.43 17.98 0.98
C VAL A 75 -1.32 19.04 -0.11
N GLU A 76 -2.42 19.44 -0.72
CA GLU A 76 -2.47 20.49 -1.75
C GLU A 76 -2.06 21.84 -1.17
N HIS A 77 -2.65 22.23 -0.03
CA HIS A 77 -2.34 23.48 0.65
C HIS A 77 -0.90 23.48 1.17
N PHE A 78 -0.47 22.39 1.79
CA PHE A 78 0.92 22.25 2.23
C PHE A 78 1.89 22.40 1.05
N ALA A 79 1.67 21.62 -0.01
CA ALA A 79 2.55 21.60 -1.17
C ALA A 79 2.63 22.97 -1.84
N LYS A 80 1.49 23.65 -2.01
CA LYS A 80 1.46 25.01 -2.56
C LYS A 80 2.24 25.99 -1.67
N TYR A 81 1.93 26.04 -0.38
CA TYR A 81 2.54 26.98 0.55
C TYR A 81 4.08 26.81 0.65
N PHE A 82 4.56 25.58 0.74
CA PHE A 82 5.99 25.30 0.83
C PHE A 82 6.70 25.43 -0.53
N THR A 83 6.05 25.10 -1.64
CA THR A 83 6.63 25.29 -3.00
C THR A 83 6.74 26.77 -3.35
N ASP A 84 5.71 27.59 -3.05
CA ASP A 84 5.74 29.04 -3.25
C ASP A 84 6.85 29.69 -2.39
N ALA A 85 7.17 29.08 -1.25
CA ALA A 85 8.30 29.47 -0.44
C ALA A 85 9.66 28.96 -0.98
N GLY A 86 9.73 28.13 -2.02
CA GLY A 86 11.00 27.57 -2.52
C GLY A 86 11.49 26.35 -1.73
N LEU A 87 10.58 25.61 -1.09
CA LEU A 87 10.83 24.35 -0.38
C LEU A 87 10.08 23.20 -1.08
N LYS A 88 10.32 23.05 -2.39
CA LYS A 88 9.65 22.04 -3.21
C LYS A 88 9.96 20.62 -2.74
N GLU A 89 11.19 20.37 -2.29
CA GLU A 89 11.68 19.07 -1.82
C GLU A 89 10.87 18.56 -0.62
N LEU A 90 10.45 19.45 0.29
CA LEU A 90 9.56 19.08 1.40
C LEU A 90 8.15 18.77 0.92
N SER A 91 7.68 19.48 -0.10
CA SER A 91 6.38 19.23 -0.72
C SER A 91 6.35 17.87 -1.43
N ASP A 92 7.41 17.56 -2.18
CA ASP A 92 7.59 16.27 -2.84
C ASP A 92 7.70 15.13 -1.81
N PHE A 93 8.46 15.33 -0.73
CA PHE A 93 8.56 14.38 0.37
C PHE A 93 7.18 14.03 0.96
N LEU A 94 6.36 15.04 1.26
CA LEU A 94 5.03 14.80 1.84
C LEU A 94 4.12 14.03 0.87
N ARG A 95 4.14 14.36 -0.43
CA ARG A 95 3.39 13.64 -1.47
C ARG A 95 3.82 12.18 -1.59
N VAL A 96 5.13 11.94 -1.60
CA VAL A 96 5.68 10.58 -1.62
C VAL A 96 5.27 9.81 -0.36
N GLN A 97 5.37 10.43 0.83
CA GLN A 97 4.94 9.78 2.07
C GLN A 97 3.45 9.44 2.08
N GLN A 98 2.59 10.35 1.62
CA GLN A 98 1.16 10.08 1.53
C GLN A 98 0.88 8.91 0.58
N SER A 99 1.46 8.93 -0.62
CA SER A 99 1.31 7.86 -1.62
C SER A 99 1.78 6.50 -1.08
N LEU A 100 2.94 6.45 -0.42
CA LEU A 100 3.44 5.24 0.23
C LEU A 100 2.52 4.75 1.37
N GLY A 101 1.97 5.68 2.17
CA GLY A 101 1.01 5.37 3.22
C GLY A 101 -0.27 4.74 2.67
N THR A 102 -0.88 5.38 1.66
CA THR A 102 -2.07 4.87 0.96
C THR A 102 -1.82 3.48 0.37
N ARG A 103 -0.68 3.29 -0.31
CA ARG A 103 -0.32 1.99 -0.90
C ARG A 103 -0.15 0.91 0.17
N LYS A 104 0.50 1.24 1.29
CA LYS A 104 0.73 0.29 2.39
C LYS A 104 -0.58 -0.12 3.08
N GLU A 105 -1.50 0.82 3.29
CA GLU A 105 -2.81 0.50 3.86
C GLU A 105 -3.64 -0.34 2.89
N LEU A 106 -3.68 0.04 1.60
CA LEU A 106 -4.34 -0.73 0.56
C LEU A 106 -3.80 -2.16 0.48
N GLN A 107 -2.48 -2.34 0.54
CA GLN A 107 -1.85 -3.64 0.56
C GLN A 107 -2.33 -4.50 1.75
N LYS A 108 -2.42 -3.89 2.93
CA LYS A 108 -2.86 -4.57 4.15
C LYS A 108 -4.34 -4.97 4.05
N GLU A 109 -5.22 -4.07 3.60
CA GLU A 109 -6.63 -4.37 3.40
C GLU A 109 -6.85 -5.48 2.34
N LEU A 110 -6.06 -5.48 1.26
CA LEU A 110 -6.08 -6.56 0.27
C LEU A 110 -5.67 -7.90 0.87
N GLN A 111 -4.62 -7.93 1.69
CA GLN A 111 -4.18 -9.14 2.39
C GLN A 111 -5.24 -9.66 3.36
N GLU A 112 -5.90 -8.78 4.10
CA GLU A 112 -6.99 -9.15 5.02
C GLU A 112 -8.17 -9.76 4.26
N ARG A 113 -8.61 -9.12 3.15
CA ARG A 113 -9.69 -9.64 2.30
C ARG A 113 -9.36 -11.00 1.67
N LEU A 114 -8.13 -11.19 1.19
CA LEU A 114 -7.67 -12.48 0.66
C LEU A 114 -7.64 -13.57 1.75
N SER A 115 -7.25 -13.21 2.97
CA SER A 115 -7.22 -14.13 4.12
C SER A 115 -8.62 -14.51 4.61
N GLN A 116 -9.61 -13.65 4.38
CA GLN A 116 -11.02 -13.90 4.70
C GLN A 116 -11.76 -14.71 3.62
N GLU A 117 -11.05 -15.19 2.58
CA GLU A 117 -11.63 -15.93 1.46
C GLU A 117 -12.77 -15.16 0.75
N CYS A 118 -12.69 -13.82 0.73
CA CYS A 118 -13.67 -12.98 0.03
C CYS A 118 -13.76 -13.37 -1.46
N PRO A 119 -14.97 -13.40 -2.05
CA PRO A 119 -15.12 -13.68 -3.47
C PRO A 119 -14.25 -12.76 -4.33
N ILE A 120 -13.55 -13.33 -5.32
CA ILE A 120 -12.64 -12.57 -6.20
C ILE A 120 -13.34 -11.36 -6.86
N LYS A 121 -14.63 -11.49 -7.20
CA LYS A 121 -15.43 -10.39 -7.75
C LYS A 121 -15.51 -9.18 -6.82
N GLU A 122 -15.62 -9.39 -5.51
CA GLU A 122 -15.65 -8.30 -4.52
C GLU A 122 -14.29 -7.65 -4.36
N VAL A 123 -13.21 -8.45 -4.37
CA VAL A 123 -11.83 -7.95 -4.35
C VAL A 123 -11.57 -7.06 -5.57
N VAL A 124 -12.00 -7.47 -6.76
CA VAL A 124 -11.87 -6.67 -7.99
C VAL A 124 -12.66 -5.36 -7.92
N LEU A 125 -13.89 -5.38 -7.38
CA LEU A 125 -14.68 -4.16 -7.19
C LEU A 125 -14.00 -3.19 -6.23
N TYR A 126 -13.55 -3.68 -5.09
CA TYR A 126 -12.82 -2.90 -4.10
C TYR A 126 -11.56 -2.25 -4.70
N VAL A 127 -10.73 -3.01 -5.43
CA VAL A 127 -9.54 -2.46 -6.09
C VAL A 127 -9.90 -1.35 -7.07
N LYS A 128 -10.95 -1.53 -7.87
CA LYS A 128 -11.41 -0.50 -8.82
C LYS A 128 -11.90 0.77 -8.12
N GLU A 129 -12.54 0.64 -6.97
CA GLU A 129 -12.96 1.77 -6.15
C GLU A 129 -11.74 2.50 -5.56
N GLU A 130 -10.77 1.77 -5.01
CA GLU A 130 -9.54 2.33 -4.45
C GLU A 130 -8.66 3.02 -5.49
N MET A 131 -8.60 2.47 -6.71
CA MET A 131 -7.93 3.10 -7.85
C MET A 131 -8.50 4.49 -8.14
N LYS A 132 -9.83 4.60 -8.19
CA LYS A 132 -10.51 5.87 -8.46
C LYS A 132 -10.41 6.84 -7.29
N ARG A 133 -10.54 6.33 -6.05
CA ARG A 133 -10.53 7.15 -4.83
C ARG A 133 -9.18 7.81 -4.57
N ASN A 134 -8.10 7.10 -4.88
CA ASN A 134 -6.73 7.53 -4.57
C ASN A 134 -5.91 7.93 -5.81
N ASP A 135 -6.54 7.99 -6.99
CA ASP A 135 -5.90 8.25 -8.29
C ASP A 135 -4.63 7.40 -8.51
N LEU A 136 -4.77 6.09 -8.23
CA LEU A 136 -3.63 5.17 -8.30
C LEU A 136 -3.40 4.70 -9.73
N PRO A 137 -2.16 4.76 -10.24
CA PRO A 137 -1.84 4.27 -11.57
C PRO A 137 -1.92 2.74 -11.60
N GLU A 138 -2.42 2.20 -12.71
CA GLU A 138 -2.62 0.76 -12.90
C GLU A 138 -1.36 -0.08 -12.62
N PRO A 139 -0.14 0.28 -13.06
CA PRO A 139 1.07 -0.46 -12.71
C PRO A 139 1.34 -0.56 -11.21
N ALA A 140 1.00 0.49 -10.44
CA ALA A 140 1.18 0.46 -8.99
C ALA A 140 0.19 -0.51 -8.32
N VAL A 141 -1.04 -0.57 -8.83
CA VAL A 141 -2.08 -1.46 -8.32
C VAL A 141 -1.76 -2.92 -8.64
N ILE A 142 -1.24 -3.19 -9.84
CA ILE A 142 -0.75 -4.52 -10.24
C ILE A 142 0.33 -4.99 -9.26
N GLY A 143 1.32 -4.16 -8.96
CA GLY A 143 2.36 -4.50 -7.98
C GLY A 143 1.80 -4.80 -6.58
N LEU A 144 0.82 -4.01 -6.11
CA LEU A 144 0.19 -4.26 -4.81
C LEU A 144 -0.59 -5.57 -4.77
N LEU A 145 -1.31 -5.90 -5.85
CA LEU A 145 -2.02 -7.16 -5.99
C LEU A 145 -1.06 -8.35 -6.03
N GLU A 146 0.01 -8.26 -6.82
CA GLU A 146 1.05 -9.28 -6.89
C GLU A 146 1.67 -9.53 -5.52
N GLU A 147 2.11 -8.48 -4.82
CA GLU A 147 2.66 -8.61 -3.47
C GLU A 147 1.65 -9.21 -2.48
N ALA A 148 0.38 -8.78 -2.52
CA ALA A 148 -0.67 -9.31 -1.65
C ALA A 148 -0.96 -10.80 -1.92
N ILE A 149 -1.05 -11.20 -3.19
CA ILE A 149 -1.28 -12.60 -3.60
C ILE A 149 -0.07 -13.47 -3.27
N LEU A 150 1.15 -13.03 -3.57
CA LEU A 150 2.37 -13.76 -3.27
C LEU A 150 2.55 -13.94 -1.76
N LYS A 151 2.26 -12.91 -0.98
CA LYS A 151 2.33 -12.99 0.48
C LYS A 151 1.23 -13.89 1.03
N TRP A 152 -0.01 -13.76 0.56
CA TRP A 152 -1.08 -14.70 0.91
C TRP A 152 -0.67 -16.15 0.57
N TYR A 153 -0.15 -16.41 -0.62
CA TYR A 153 0.30 -17.74 -1.02
C TYR A 153 1.43 -18.30 -0.15
N LYS A 154 2.42 -17.46 0.21
CA LYS A 154 3.61 -17.87 0.99
C LYS A 154 3.37 -17.94 2.50
N GLU A 155 2.61 -16.99 3.04
CA GLU A 155 2.46 -16.76 4.47
C GLU A 155 1.07 -17.10 5.00
N ALA A 156 0.11 -17.51 4.15
CA ALA A 156 -1.12 -18.13 4.62
C ALA A 156 -0.79 -19.50 5.23
N HIS A 157 -0.26 -19.46 6.45
CA HIS A 157 -0.39 -20.50 7.45
C HIS A 157 -1.86 -20.59 7.86
N LEU A 158 -2.68 -21.03 6.94
CA LEU A 158 -3.90 -21.76 7.24
C LEU A 158 -3.80 -23.03 6.43
N ALA A 159 -3.44 -24.13 7.11
CA ALA A 159 -3.63 -25.48 6.61
C ALA A 159 -5.05 -25.69 6.02
N LYS A 160 -6.02 -24.82 6.37
CA LYS A 160 -7.36 -24.70 5.78
C LYS A 160 -7.41 -24.26 4.32
N GLY A 161 -6.66 -23.26 3.86
CA GLY A 161 -6.74 -22.81 2.46
C GLY A 161 -6.22 -23.89 1.50
N LYS A 162 -5.11 -24.54 1.89
CA LYS A 162 -4.57 -25.70 1.19
C LYS A 162 -5.51 -26.91 1.25
N SER A 163 -6.17 -27.16 2.40
CA SER A 163 -7.13 -28.26 2.50
C SER A 163 -8.40 -28.01 1.69
N VAL A 164 -8.90 -26.77 1.61
CA VAL A 164 -10.08 -26.42 0.80
C VAL A 164 -9.78 -26.56 -0.69
N PHE A 165 -8.62 -26.10 -1.15
CA PHE A 165 -8.19 -26.33 -2.55
C PHE A 165 -8.02 -27.82 -2.85
N LEU A 166 -7.37 -28.58 -1.96
CA LEU A 166 -7.22 -30.03 -2.11
C LEU A 166 -8.58 -30.76 -2.10
N ASP A 167 -9.52 -30.35 -1.25
CA ASP A 167 -10.88 -30.91 -1.20
C ASP A 167 -11.67 -30.61 -2.48
N GLN A 168 -11.52 -29.41 -3.06
CA GLN A 168 -12.12 -29.07 -4.35
C GLN A 168 -11.49 -29.87 -5.50
N MET A 169 -10.17 -30.04 -5.50
CA MET A 169 -9.45 -30.84 -6.50
C MET A 169 -9.79 -32.33 -6.42
N LYS A 170 -10.09 -32.85 -5.22
CA LYS A 170 -10.44 -34.26 -5.04
C LYS A 170 -11.68 -34.66 -5.86
N LYS A 171 -12.73 -33.83 -5.85
CA LYS A 171 -13.95 -34.07 -6.65
C LYS A 171 -13.67 -34.07 -8.16
N PHE A 172 -12.75 -33.22 -8.61
CA PHE A 172 -12.35 -33.15 -10.02
C PHE A 172 -11.54 -34.38 -10.44
N VAL A 173 -10.65 -34.87 -9.57
CA VAL A 173 -9.86 -36.09 -9.82
C VAL A 173 -10.76 -37.34 -9.84
N GLU A 174 -11.70 -37.47 -8.90
CA GLU A 174 -12.68 -38.57 -8.90
C GLU A 174 -13.54 -38.56 -10.18
N TRP A 175 -13.93 -37.39 -10.67
CA TRP A 175 -14.64 -37.27 -11.94
C TRP A 175 -13.79 -37.74 -13.13
N LEU A 176 -12.50 -37.37 -13.18
CA LEU A 176 -11.59 -37.82 -14.23
C LEU A 176 -11.38 -39.34 -14.23
N GLN A 177 -11.26 -39.95 -13.06
CA GLN A 177 -11.08 -41.41 -12.93
C GLN A 177 -12.32 -42.17 -13.41
N ASN A 178 -13.52 -41.73 -13.01
CA ASN A 178 -14.76 -42.35 -13.46
C ASN A 178 -14.98 -42.17 -14.97
N ALA A 179 -14.58 -41.01 -15.54
CA ALA A 179 -14.67 -40.77 -16.97
C ALA A 179 -13.70 -41.66 -17.78
N GLU A 180 -12.58 -42.08 -17.19
CA GLU A 180 -11.64 -43.03 -17.79
C GLU A 180 -12.20 -44.46 -17.74
N GLU A 181 -12.80 -44.87 -16.61
CA GLU A 181 -13.46 -46.19 -16.44
C GLU A 181 -14.72 -46.38 -17.32
N GLU A 182 -15.51 -45.32 -17.54
CA GLU A 182 -16.64 -45.35 -18.50
C GLU A 182 -16.14 -45.51 -19.95
N SER A 183 -14.98 -44.95 -20.29
CA SER A 183 -14.41 -45.08 -21.64
C SER A 183 -13.76 -46.45 -21.92
N GLU A 184 -13.27 -47.14 -20.89
CA GLU A 184 -12.71 -48.50 -21.01
C GLU A 184 -13.82 -49.57 -21.07
N SER A 185 -14.92 -49.39 -20.33
CA SER A 185 -16.07 -50.31 -20.35
C SER A 185 -16.91 -50.24 -21.64
N GLU A 186 -16.99 -49.08 -22.30
CA GLU A 186 -17.57 -48.96 -23.65
C GLU A 186 -16.67 -49.57 -24.75
N GLY A 187 -15.38 -49.79 -24.47
CA GLY A 187 -14.42 -50.42 -25.38
C GLY A 187 -14.50 -51.95 -25.42
N GLU A 188 -14.84 -52.60 -24.29
CA GLU A 188 -14.92 -54.07 -24.21
C GLU A 188 -16.25 -54.66 -24.70
N GLU A 189 -17.36 -53.92 -24.67
CA GLU A 189 -18.65 -54.42 -25.20
C GLU A 189 -18.73 -54.42 -26.73
N ASN A 190 -17.81 -53.75 -27.43
CA ASN A 190 -17.84 -53.61 -28.89
C ASN A 190 -16.98 -54.65 -29.66
N GLU A 191 -16.22 -55.52 -28.99
CA GLU A 191 -15.36 -56.53 -29.66
C GLU A 191 -15.95 -57.95 -29.78
N ASP A 192 -17.06 -58.30 -29.12
CA ASP A 192 -17.66 -59.65 -29.21
C ASP A 192 -18.87 -59.75 -30.17
N GLY A 193 -19.01 -58.79 -31.09
CA GLY A 193 -20.21 -58.61 -31.93
C GLY A 193 -20.06 -58.82 -33.44
N SER A 194 -18.93 -59.34 -33.95
CA SER A 194 -18.77 -59.60 -35.40
C SER A 194 -18.39 -61.04 -35.74
N THR A 195 -19.42 -61.88 -35.75
CA THR A 195 -19.74 -62.86 -36.79
C THR A 195 -18.67 -63.93 -37.12
N LYS A 196 -18.67 -65.02 -36.36
CA LYS A 196 -18.62 -66.36 -36.99
C LYS A 196 -20.05 -66.83 -37.24
N HIS A 197 -20.49 -66.91 -38.49
CA HIS A 197 -21.30 -68.05 -38.94
C HIS A 197 -21.36 -68.18 -40.48
N ASN A 198 -20.73 -69.25 -40.95
CA ASN A 198 -20.81 -69.98 -42.22
C ASN A 198 -22.13 -69.83 -43.04
N LEU A 199 -21.99 -69.63 -44.35
CA LEU A 199 -22.06 -70.70 -45.37
C LEU A 199 -21.38 -70.29 -46.68
#